data_AF-A0A0F9UL40-F1
#
_entry.id   AF-A0A0F9UL40-F1
#
_cell.length_a   1.000
_cell.length_b   1.000
_cell.length_c   1.000
_cell.angle_alpha   90.00
_cell.angle_beta   90.00
_cell.angle_gamma   90.00
#
_symmetry.space_group_name_H-M   'P 1'
#
loop_
_entity.id
_entity.type
_entity.pdbx_description
1 polymer ?
#
loop_
_entity_poly.entity_id
_entity_poly.type
_entity_poly.pdbx_seq_one_letter_code
_entity_poly.pdbx_strand_id
1 'polypeptide(L)'
;SAVLATMSANIASNVMLELRRTNVKAPTATQEELDEIESRVRAQYGEQSDPYFATSRLWDDGIIEPAQTRDVLGLCLSIVSSTPDAMGHSPVYRM
;
A
#
# COMPACT_ATOMS: atom_id res chain seq x y z
N SER A 1 13.25 3.69 3.42
CA SER A 1 11.97 4.44 3.49
C SER A 1 10.83 3.45 3.39
N ALA A 2 9.72 3.71 4.07
CA ALA A 2 8.51 2.91 3.92
C ALA A 2 7.86 3.17 2.54
N VAL A 3 7.05 2.22 2.07
CA VAL A 3 6.27 2.31 0.83
C VAL A 3 4.96 1.57 1.08
N LEU A 4 3.82 2.14 0.70
CA LEU A 4 2.50 1.54 0.95
C LEU A 4 1.67 1.42 -0.33
N ALA A 5 1.32 0.21 -0.73
CA ALA A 5 0.40 -0.05 -1.84
C ALA A 5 -0.28 -1.40 -1.67
N THR A 6 -1.34 -1.66 -2.44
CA THR A 6 -2.03 -2.96 -2.47
C THR A 6 -1.13 -4.10 -2.94
N MET A 7 -0.19 -3.80 -3.84
CA MET A 7 0.82 -4.71 -4.38
C MET A 7 2.03 -3.91 -4.89
N SER A 8 3.06 -4.57 -5.41
CA SER A 8 4.19 -3.86 -6.04
C SER A 8 3.79 -3.29 -7.42
N ALA A 9 4.41 -2.15 -7.79
CA ALA A 9 4.23 -1.52 -9.10
C ALA A 9 4.53 -2.48 -10.27
N ASN A 10 5.52 -3.35 -10.11
CA ASN A 10 5.89 -4.34 -11.12
C ASN A 10 4.77 -5.37 -11.34
N ILE A 11 4.18 -5.88 -10.25
CA ILE A 11 3.08 -6.84 -10.33
C ILE A 11 1.85 -6.16 -10.97
N ALA A 12 1.51 -4.96 -10.51
CA ALA A 12 0.39 -4.20 -11.05
C ALA A 12 0.54 -3.95 -12.56
N SER A 13 1.73 -3.51 -13.00
CA SER A 13 2.04 -3.28 -14.41
C SER A 13 1.90 -4.57 -15.22
N ASN A 14 2.49 -5.67 -14.75
CA ASN A 14 2.44 -6.96 -15.45
C ASN A 14 0.99 -7.44 -15.65
N VAL A 15 0.16 -7.35 -14.61
CA VAL A 15 -1.26 -7.73 -14.69
C VAL A 15 -1.99 -6.84 -15.70
N MET A 16 -1.76 -5.54 -15.70
CA MET A 16 -2.40 -4.62 -16.66
C MET A 16 -1.98 -4.89 -18.10
N LEU A 17 -0.71 -5.21 -18.34
CA LEU A 17 -0.20 -5.60 -19.66
C LEU A 17 -0.78 -6.93 -20.12
N GLU A 18 -0.87 -7.93 -19.24
CA GLU A 18 -1.46 -9.23 -19.54
C GLU A 18 -2.94 -9.10 -19.89
N LEU A 19 -3.70 -8.30 -19.13
CA LEU A 19 -5.11 -8.02 -19.43
C LEU A 19 -5.27 -7.34 -20.80
N ARG A 20 -4.41 -6.38 -21.15
CA ARG A 20 -4.47 -5.70 -22.46
C ARG A 20 -4.15 -6.66 -23.62
N ARG A 21 -3.16 -7.55 -23.44
CA ARG A 21 -2.77 -8.56 -24.45
C ARG A 21 -3.83 -9.63 -24.67
N THR A 22 -4.53 -10.03 -23.61
CA THR A 22 -5.52 -11.12 -23.65
C THR A 22 -6.91 -10.62 -24.06
N ASN A 23 -7.10 -9.32 -24.26
CA ASN A 23 -8.39 -8.75 -24.62
C ASN A 23 -8.77 -9.03 -26.09
N VAL A 24 -9.46 -10.15 -26.31
CA VAL A 24 -9.89 -10.63 -27.64
C VAL A 24 -10.89 -9.69 -28.32
N LYS A 25 -11.59 -8.83 -27.57
CA LYS A 25 -12.55 -7.86 -28.14
C LYS A 25 -11.88 -6.60 -28.68
N ALA A 26 -10.63 -6.34 -28.29
CA ALA A 26 -9.86 -5.18 -28.74
C ALA A 26 -8.93 -5.57 -29.90
N PRO A 27 -8.52 -4.61 -30.74
CA PRO A 27 -7.43 -4.82 -31.67
C PRO A 27 -6.15 -5.26 -30.95
N THR A 28 -5.29 -5.98 -31.66
CA THR A 28 -3.93 -6.33 -31.19
C THR A 28 -3.23 -5.07 -30.69
N ALA A 29 -2.73 -5.12 -29.46
CA ALA A 29 -2.05 -3.98 -28.85
C ALA A 29 -0.79 -3.64 -29.63
N THR A 30 -0.59 -2.36 -29.91
CA THR A 30 0.69 -1.86 -30.41
C THR A 30 1.69 -1.81 -29.25
N GLN A 31 2.98 -1.79 -29.58
CA GLN A 31 4.02 -1.64 -28.54
C GLN A 31 3.88 -0.30 -27.81
N GLU A 32 3.56 0.77 -28.53
CA GLU A 32 3.35 2.11 -27.97
C GLU A 32 2.22 2.13 -26.92
N GLU A 33 1.10 1.45 -27.20
CA GLU A 33 -0.01 1.33 -26.24
C GLU A 33 0.40 0.59 -24.96
N LEU A 34 1.20 -0.47 -25.09
CA LEU A 34 1.69 -1.24 -23.95
C LEU A 34 2.66 -0.41 -23.11
N ASP A 35 3.58 0.31 -23.75
CA ASP A 35 4.54 1.19 -23.09
C ASP A 35 3.82 2.33 -22.34
N GLU A 36 2.75 2.89 -22.92
CA GLU A 36 1.91 3.90 -22.26
C GLU A 36 1.22 3.34 -21.01
N ILE A 37 0.65 2.13 -21.10
CA ILE A 37 0.01 1.48 -19.95
C ILE A 37 1.02 1.25 -18.84
N GLU A 38 2.18 0.68 -19.15
CA GLU A 38 3.24 0.44 -18.18
C GLU A 38 3.72 1.73 -17.53
N SER A 39 4.03 2.76 -18.34
CA SER A 39 4.49 4.06 -17.86
C SER A 39 3.46 4.70 -16.91
N ARG A 40 2.18 4.71 -17.30
CA ARG A 40 1.09 5.26 -16.48
C ARG A 40 0.92 4.52 -15.16
N VAL A 41 0.93 3.18 -15.19
CA VAL A 41 0.77 2.37 -13.96
C VAL A 41 1.96 2.58 -13.03
N ARG A 42 3.19 2.60 -13.57
CA ARG A 42 4.39 2.86 -12.76
C ARG A 42 4.40 4.26 -12.15
N ALA A 43 4.01 5.28 -12.92
CA ALA A 43 3.91 6.65 -12.42
C ALA A 43 2.87 6.75 -11.29
N GLN A 44 1.69 6.16 -11.48
CA GLN A 44 0.65 6.12 -10.47
C GLN A 44 1.16 5.46 -9.18
N TYR A 45 1.76 4.28 -9.26
CA TYR A 45 2.29 3.62 -8.06
C TYR A 45 3.45 4.38 -7.43
N GLY A 46 4.32 4.99 -8.24
CA GLY A 46 5.43 5.81 -7.74
C GLY A 46 4.94 6.98 -6.87
N GLU A 47 3.88 7.66 -7.30
CA GLU A 47 3.27 8.75 -6.54
C GLU A 47 2.47 8.24 -5.34
N GLN A 48 1.58 7.26 -5.55
CA GLN A 48 0.59 6.87 -4.55
C GLN A 48 1.16 5.96 -3.46
N SER A 49 2.34 5.39 -3.66
CA SER A 49 3.00 4.55 -2.67
C SER A 49 3.97 5.29 -1.75
N ASP A 50 4.19 6.58 -2.00
CA ASP A 50 5.04 7.42 -1.19
C ASP A 50 4.45 7.63 0.23
N PRO A 51 5.27 7.59 1.30
CA PRO A 51 4.80 7.82 2.66
C PRO A 51 4.05 9.15 2.87
N TYR A 52 4.45 10.22 2.18
CA TYR A 52 3.74 11.50 2.25
C TYR A 52 2.35 11.42 1.62
N PHE A 53 2.17 10.57 0.60
CA PHE A 53 0.86 10.30 0.02
C PHE A 53 -0.07 9.63 1.03
N ALA A 54 0.45 8.68 1.81
CA ALA A 54 -0.30 7.98 2.86
C ALA A 54 -0.64 8.91 4.04
N THR A 55 0.35 9.63 4.58
CA THR A 55 0.17 10.47 5.78
C THR A 55 -0.76 11.66 5.53
N SER A 56 -0.74 12.23 4.32
CA SER A 56 -1.68 13.29 3.91
C SER A 56 -3.14 12.84 3.84
N ARG A 57 -3.39 11.53 3.91
CA ARG A 57 -4.71 10.89 3.88
C ARG A 57 -5.07 10.18 5.18
N LEU A 58 -4.25 10.32 6.22
CA LEU A 58 -4.44 9.69 7.53
C LEU A 58 -4.56 8.16 7.44
N TRP A 59 -3.83 7.54 6.52
CA TRP A 59 -3.68 6.07 6.53
C TRP A 59 -2.78 5.61 7.68
N ASP A 60 -1.93 6.52 8.15
CA ASP A 60 -1.08 6.45 9.33
C ASP A 60 -1.31 7.69 10.22
N ASP A 61 -0.85 7.62 11.46
CA ASP A 61 -0.92 8.71 12.44
C ASP A 61 0.28 9.69 12.36
N GLY A 62 1.15 9.53 11.36
CA GLY A 62 2.31 10.39 11.13
C GLY A 62 3.60 9.64 10.78
N ILE A 63 4.46 10.33 10.03
CA ILE A 63 5.82 9.88 9.73
C ILE A 63 6.74 10.28 10.88
N ILE A 64 7.53 9.33 11.38
CA ILE A 64 8.51 9.55 12.46
C ILE A 64 9.94 9.29 11.97
N GLU A 65 10.92 9.95 12.60
CA GLU A 65 12.33 9.62 12.41
C GLU A 65 12.58 8.20 12.95
N PRO A 66 13.23 7.29 12.17
CA PRO A 66 13.50 5.92 12.62
C PRO A 66 14.14 5.82 14.01
N ALA A 67 15.02 6.75 14.38
CA ALA A 67 15.65 6.79 15.71
C ALA A 67 14.66 7.05 16.86
N GLN A 68 13.52 7.70 16.59
CA GLN A 68 12.49 8.03 17.59
C GLN A 68 11.48 6.89 17.84
N THR A 69 11.57 5.79 17.09
CA THR A 69 10.63 4.66 17.18
C THR A 69 10.41 4.19 18.62
N ARG A 70 11.49 4.06 19.41
CA ARG A 70 11.41 3.60 20.80
C ARG A 70 10.61 4.57 21.69
N ASP A 71 10.85 5.85 21.56
CA ASP A 71 10.23 6.88 22.41
C ASP A 71 8.75 7.04 22.08
N VAL A 72 8.40 7.03 20.78
CA VAL A 72 7.02 7.07 20.31
C VAL A 72 6.24 5.84 20.81
N LEU A 73 6.79 4.64 20.64
CA LEU A 73 6.16 3.42 21.15
C LEU A 73 6.02 3.42 22.68
N GLY A 74 7.04 3.90 23.40
CA GLY A 74 6.99 4.03 24.87
C GLY A 74 5.86 4.94 25.33
N LEU A 75 5.67 6.08 24.66
CA LEU A 75 4.56 6.99 24.92
C LEU A 75 3.20 6.32 24.63
N CYS A 76 3.03 5.72 23.45
CA CYS A 76 1.79 5.02 23.08
C CYS A 76 1.41 3.93 24.09
N LEU A 77 2.39 3.11 24.51
CA LEU A 77 2.16 2.06 25.52
C LEU A 77 1.78 2.64 26.88
N SER A 78 2.40 3.73 27.31
CA SER A 78 2.04 4.40 28.57
C SER A 78 0.58 4.87 28.56
N ILE A 79 0.12 5.41 27.42
CA ILE A 79 -1.26 5.86 27.23
C ILE A 79 -2.22 4.67 27.28
N VAL A 80 -1.98 3.61 26.52
CA VAL A 80 -2.86 2.43 26.48
C VAL A 80 -2.92 1.72 27.83
N SER A 81 -1.81 1.70 28.58
CA SER A 81 -1.77 1.10 29.93
C SER A 81 -2.60 1.85 30.99
N SER A 82 -3.09 3.05 30.67
CA SER A 82 -3.97 3.83 31.55
C SER A 82 -5.45 3.42 31.45
N THR A 83 -5.81 2.55 30.51
CA THR A 83 -7.17 2.05 30.30
C THR A 83 -7.33 0.59 30.72
N PRO A 84 -8.47 0.17 31.31
CA PRO A 84 -8.71 -1.23 31.66
C PRO A 84 -8.70 -2.16 30.43
N ASP A 85 -8.18 -3.38 30.59
CA ASP A 85 -8.17 -4.38 29.52
C ASP A 85 -9.59 -4.77 29.09
N ALA A 86 -9.84 -4.73 27.78
CA ALA A 86 -11.04 -5.28 27.20
C ALA A 86 -10.95 -6.82 27.20
N MET A 87 -11.73 -7.50 28.06
CA MET A 87 -11.85 -8.96 28.03
C MET A 87 -12.38 -9.43 26.66
N GLY A 88 -11.62 -10.29 25.99
CA GLY A 88 -11.86 -10.67 24.59
C GLY A 88 -12.80 -11.87 24.40
N HIS A 89 -13.53 -11.85 23.27
CA HIS A 89 -14.22 -13.02 22.71
C HIS A 89 -13.32 -13.65 21.65
N SER A 90 -13.15 -14.97 21.68
CA SER A 90 -12.41 -15.67 20.62
C SER A 90 -13.32 -15.89 19.40
N PRO A 91 -12.94 -15.44 18.20
CA PRO A 91 -13.71 -15.71 16.98
C PRO A 91 -13.54 -17.16 16.52
N VAL A 92 -14.32 -17.57 15.52
CA VAL A 92 -14.17 -18.89 14.89
C VAL A 92 -12.90 -18.91 14.05
N TYR A 93 -12.00 -19.85 14.31
CA TYR A 93 -10.83 -20.13 13.50
C TYR A 93 -11.18 -21.22 12.46
N ARG A 94 -10.90 -20.96 11.18
CA ARG A 94 -11.03 -21.97 10.12
C ARG A 94 -9.83 -22.92 10.21
N MET A 95 -10.07 -24.16 10.63
CA MET A 95 -9.07 -25.26 10.71
C MET A 95 -8.99 -26.03 9.39
#